data_AF-A0A662I5A3-F1
#
_entry.id   AF-A0A662I5A3-F1
#
_cell.length_a   1.000
_cell.length_b   1.000
_cell.length_c   1.000
_cell.angle_alpha   90.00
_cell.angle_beta   90.00
_cell.angle_gamma   90.00
#
_symmetry.space_group_name_H-M   'P 1'
#
loop_
_entity.id
_entity.type
_entity.pdbx_description
1 polymer ?
#
loop_
_entity_poly.entity_id
_entity_poly.type
_entity_poly.pdbx_seq_one_letter_code
_entity_poly.pdbx_strand_id
1 'polypeptide(L)'
;MLLLVLDVSKGPGGTVFAVIVVEEGSYRKLRSIISSWIKHYKDLPSRRRRKYLLVFERKFNKIKDMLYCYGCFTRFDSVLRIIDLFAGKSKLIIVDDKFYTLIKSKYGGKVVAEGKAKPYYSAFILLADNLANLVRIKLSKAKSTLNKYKILEEYRKKK
;
A
#
# COMPACT_ATOMS: atom_id res chain seq x y z
N MET A 1 7.31 -6.47 16.47
CA MET A 1 5.89 -6.09 16.27
C MET A 1 5.66 -5.75 14.79
N LEU A 2 4.42 -5.44 14.36
CA LEU A 2 4.11 -5.10 12.97
C LEU A 2 3.82 -3.60 12.76
N LEU A 3 4.08 -3.11 11.56
CA LEU A 3 3.60 -1.83 11.02
C LEU A 3 2.62 -2.18 9.91
N LEU A 4 1.41 -1.64 9.99
CA LEU A 4 0.44 -1.70 8.91
C LEU A 4 0.35 -0.32 8.27
N VAL A 5 0.36 -0.28 6.94
CA VAL A 5 0.13 0.96 6.18
C VAL A 5 -0.99 0.72 5.18
N LEU A 6 -1.99 1.59 5.20
CA LEU A 6 -3.11 1.62 4.27
C LEU A 6 -3.08 2.92 3.48
N ASP A 7 -3.17 2.79 2.15
CA ASP A 7 -3.38 3.92 1.26
C ASP A 7 -4.46 3.61 0.20
N VAL A 8 -5.01 4.64 -0.43
CA VAL A 8 -6.06 4.54 -1.44
C VAL A 8 -5.71 5.35 -2.69
N SER A 9 -5.96 4.75 -3.84
CA SER A 9 -5.93 5.43 -5.13
C SER A 9 -7.31 5.40 -5.78
N LYS A 10 -7.77 6.54 -6.28
CA LYS A 10 -9.04 6.70 -7.00
C LYS A 10 -8.79 7.25 -8.41
N GLY A 11 -9.57 6.82 -9.38
CA GLY A 11 -9.49 7.30 -10.77
C GLY A 11 -9.94 6.25 -11.79
N PRO A 12 -9.49 6.34 -13.05
CA PRO A 12 -9.73 5.30 -14.05
C PRO A 12 -9.25 3.95 -13.51
N GLY A 13 -10.09 2.92 -13.60
CA GLY A 13 -9.88 1.61 -12.96
C GLY A 13 -10.56 1.44 -11.60
N GLY A 14 -11.20 2.49 -11.07
CA GLY A 14 -11.98 2.47 -9.83
C GLY A 14 -11.18 2.92 -8.60
N THR A 15 -11.67 2.51 -7.43
CA THR A 15 -10.97 2.71 -6.15
C THR A 15 -10.15 1.47 -5.83
N VAL A 16 -8.87 1.66 -5.52
CA VAL A 16 -7.96 0.60 -5.08
C VAL A 16 -7.35 0.99 -3.75
N PHE A 17 -7.47 0.10 -2.78
CA PHE A 17 -6.84 0.18 -1.48
C PHE A 17 -5.59 -0.71 -1.49
N ALA A 18 -4.44 -0.18 -1.09
CA ALA A 18 -3.24 -0.96 -0.87
C ALA A 18 -2.98 -1.07 0.63
N VAL A 19 -2.76 -2.30 1.10
CA VAL A 19 -2.29 -2.58 2.44
C VAL A 19 -0.91 -3.21 2.33
N ILE A 20 0.03 -2.71 3.12
CA ILE A 20 1.30 -3.38 3.36
C ILE A 20 1.49 -3.58 4.87
N VAL A 21 2.10 -4.71 5.21
CA VAL A 21 2.44 -5.05 6.59
C VAL A 21 3.93 -5.38 6.62
N VAL A 22 4.63 -4.78 7.57
CA VAL A 22 6.08 -4.92 7.72
C VAL A 22 6.40 -5.36 9.14
N GLU A 23 7.37 -6.25 9.30
CA GLU A 23 7.94 -6.58 10.61
C GLU A 23 8.97 -5.53 11.04
N GLU A 24 8.92 -5.15 12.31
CA GLU A 24 9.82 -4.15 12.92
C GLU A 24 11.31 -4.45 12.72
N GLY A 25 11.71 -5.72 12.83
CA GLY A 25 13.09 -6.15 12.56
C GLY A 25 13.55 -5.87 11.13
N SER A 26 12.62 -5.74 10.18
CA SER A 26 12.91 -5.47 8.77
C SER A 26 12.83 -3.99 8.38
N TYR A 27 12.38 -3.08 9.26
CA TYR A 27 12.14 -1.68 8.91
C TYR A 27 13.37 -0.97 8.36
N ARG A 28 14.50 -1.04 9.08
CA ARG A 28 15.71 -0.30 8.71
C ARG A 28 16.24 -0.71 7.34
N LYS A 29 16.31 -2.03 7.09
CA LYS A 29 16.77 -2.60 5.82
C LYS A 29 15.83 -2.24 4.67
N LEU A 30 14.53 -2.49 4.84
CA LEU A 30 13.54 -2.19 3.80
C LEU A 30 13.47 -0.70 3.50
N ARG A 31 13.44 0.16 4.53
CA ARG A 31 13.44 1.61 4.36
C ARG A 31 14.63 2.08 3.54
N SER A 32 15.84 1.62 3.88
CA SER A 32 17.06 1.98 3.14
C SER A 32 16.95 1.62 1.65
N ILE A 33 16.48 0.40 1.36
CA ILE A 33 16.28 -0.07 -0.01
C ILE A 33 15.24 0.79 -0.73
N ILE A 34 14.06 1.03 -0.12
CA ILE A 34 12.93 1.74 -0.74
C ILE A 34 13.27 3.22 -0.98
N SER A 35 13.82 3.91 0.04
CA SER A 35 14.13 5.34 -0.01
C SER A 35 15.11 5.71 -1.14
N SER A 36 15.94 4.77 -1.61
CA SER A 36 16.91 5.03 -2.69
C SER A 36 16.29 5.25 -4.07
N TRP A 37 15.03 4.83 -4.29
CA TRP A 37 14.40 4.88 -5.61
C TRP A 37 12.94 5.32 -5.62
N ILE A 38 12.26 5.28 -4.47
CA ILE A 38 10.84 5.61 -4.42
C ILE A 38 10.62 7.13 -4.52
N LYS A 39 9.55 7.54 -5.19
CA LYS A 39 9.14 8.93 -5.39
C LYS A 39 7.63 9.01 -5.20
N HIS A 40 7.12 10.16 -4.81
CA HIS A 40 5.67 10.37 -4.83
C HIS A 40 5.16 10.28 -6.27
N TYR A 41 4.12 9.46 -6.49
CA TYR A 41 3.54 9.28 -7.83
C TYR A 41 3.00 10.60 -8.40
N LYS A 42 2.42 11.42 -7.51
CA LYS A 42 1.77 12.69 -7.85
C LYS A 42 2.76 13.74 -8.35
N ASP A 43 3.97 13.77 -7.79
CA ASP A 43 5.03 14.73 -8.14
C ASP A 43 5.66 14.47 -9.52
N LEU A 44 5.40 13.29 -10.10
CA LEU A 44 5.93 12.94 -11.41
C LEU A 44 5.08 13.57 -12.52
N PRO A 45 5.72 14.21 -13.54
CA PRO A 45 5.03 14.66 -14.74
C PRO A 45 4.30 13.50 -15.43
N SER A 46 3.12 13.76 -16.00
CA SER A 46 2.27 12.74 -16.64
C SER A 46 3.02 11.85 -17.65
N ARG A 47 3.94 12.44 -18.44
CA ARG A 47 4.78 11.72 -19.41
C ARG A 47 5.73 10.70 -18.75
N ARG A 48 6.17 10.94 -17.51
CA ARG A 48 7.11 10.07 -16.77
C ARG A 48 6.41 9.03 -15.89
N ARG A 49 5.14 9.25 -15.51
CA ARG A 49 4.37 8.34 -14.64
C ARG A 49 4.32 6.90 -15.14
N ARG A 50 4.11 6.68 -16.45
CA ARG A 50 4.06 5.32 -17.03
C ARG A 50 5.41 4.59 -16.91
N LYS A 51 6.51 5.27 -17.30
CA LYS A 51 7.87 4.70 -17.20
C LYS A 51 8.24 4.45 -15.74
N TYR A 52 7.88 5.37 -14.85
CA TYR A 52 8.09 5.22 -13.42
C TYR A 52 7.37 3.98 -12.87
N LEU A 53 6.10 3.76 -13.18
CA LEU A 53 5.37 2.59 -12.68
C LEU A 53 5.98 1.26 -13.15
N LEU A 54 6.52 1.20 -14.36
CA LEU A 54 7.27 0.02 -14.84
C LEU A 54 8.59 -0.20 -14.07
N VAL A 55 9.24 0.88 -13.62
CA VAL A 55 10.42 0.78 -12.76
C VAL A 55 10.00 0.37 -11.34
N PHE A 56 8.94 0.99 -10.81
CA PHE A 56 8.35 0.68 -9.51
C PHE A 56 7.98 -0.79 -9.43
N GLU A 57 7.23 -1.33 -10.40
CA GLU A 57 6.80 -2.73 -10.43
C GLU A 57 8.00 -3.69 -10.38
N ARG A 58 9.03 -3.43 -11.18
CA ARG A 58 10.27 -4.23 -11.17
C ARG A 58 11.00 -4.16 -9.83
N LYS A 59 11.04 -2.99 -9.19
CA LYS A 59 11.68 -2.81 -7.88
C LYS A 59 10.85 -3.42 -6.75
N PHE A 60 9.53 -3.26 -6.78
CA PHE A 60 8.59 -3.87 -5.86
C PHE A 60 8.71 -5.39 -5.91
N ASN A 61 8.75 -6.00 -7.10
CA ASN A 61 8.91 -7.43 -7.25
C ASN A 61 10.19 -8.00 -6.61
N LYS A 62 11.24 -7.18 -6.42
CA LYS A 62 12.48 -7.58 -5.73
C LYS A 62 12.38 -7.51 -4.20
N ILE A 63 11.43 -6.75 -3.66
CA ILE A 63 11.30 -6.53 -2.21
C ILE A 63 10.00 -7.10 -1.62
N LYS A 64 9.02 -7.48 -2.45
CA LYS A 64 7.70 -7.89 -1.99
C LYS A 64 7.74 -9.08 -1.04
N ASP A 65 8.71 -9.98 -1.20
CA ASP A 65 8.86 -11.16 -0.34
C ASP A 65 9.43 -10.82 1.04
N MET A 66 10.09 -9.67 1.17
CA MET A 66 10.54 -9.12 2.45
C MET A 66 9.40 -8.46 3.24
N LEU A 67 8.26 -8.15 2.60
CA LEU A 67 7.07 -7.66 3.30
C LEU A 67 6.41 -8.83 4.04
N TYR A 68 5.91 -8.57 5.24
CA TYR A 68 5.17 -9.57 6.01
C TYR A 68 3.90 -9.97 5.28
N CYS A 69 3.13 -8.99 4.84
CA CYS A 69 1.94 -9.16 4.00
C CYS A 69 1.81 -7.94 3.08
N TYR A 70 1.18 -8.11 1.93
CA TYR A 70 0.72 -7.02 1.09
C TYR A 70 -0.55 -7.46 0.35
N GLY A 71 -1.41 -6.50 0.02
CA GLY A 71 -2.66 -6.77 -0.68
C GLY A 71 -3.22 -5.53 -1.33
N CYS A 72 -3.76 -5.68 -2.54
CA CYS A 72 -4.59 -4.67 -3.18
C CYS A 72 -6.06 -5.13 -3.21
N PHE A 73 -6.96 -4.22 -2.89
CA PHE A 73 -8.39 -4.50 -2.77
C PHE A 73 -9.22 -3.42 -3.45
N THR A 74 -10.36 -3.78 -4.01
CA THR A 74 -11.35 -2.83 -4.55
C THR A 74 -12.52 -2.58 -3.61
N ARG A 75 -12.64 -3.40 -2.55
CA ARG A 75 -13.69 -3.31 -1.53
C ARG A 75 -13.08 -2.99 -0.18
N PHE A 76 -13.65 -2.00 0.51
CA PHE A 76 -13.16 -1.58 1.82
C PHE A 76 -13.34 -2.65 2.90
N ASP A 77 -14.41 -3.47 2.86
CA ASP A 77 -14.60 -4.59 3.80
C ASP A 77 -13.42 -5.57 3.78
N SER A 78 -12.82 -5.78 2.61
CA SER A 78 -11.63 -6.65 2.49
C SER A 78 -10.41 -6.03 3.15
N VAL A 79 -10.29 -4.71 3.11
CA VAL A 79 -9.24 -3.98 3.84
C VAL A 79 -9.44 -4.14 5.34
N LEU A 80 -10.66 -3.92 5.83
CA LEU A 80 -10.99 -4.08 7.25
C LEU A 80 -10.64 -5.48 7.77
N ARG A 81 -10.94 -6.54 7.01
CA ARG A 81 -10.54 -7.91 7.36
C ARG A 81 -9.03 -8.08 7.53
N ILE A 82 -8.23 -7.44 6.68
CA ILE A 82 -6.77 -7.47 6.80
C ILE A 82 -6.30 -6.68 8.02
N ILE A 83 -6.91 -5.52 8.28
CA ILE A 83 -6.58 -4.75 9.48
C ILE A 83 -6.96 -5.57 10.73
N ASP A 84 -8.14 -6.18 10.78
CA ASP A 84 -8.58 -7.03 11.90
C ASP A 84 -7.59 -8.17 12.17
N LEU A 85 -7.10 -8.84 11.12
CA LEU A 85 -6.13 -9.93 11.22
C LEU A 85 -4.81 -9.50 11.87
N PHE A 86 -4.34 -8.27 11.60
CA PHE A 86 -3.03 -7.80 12.04
C PHE A 86 -3.07 -6.74 13.13
N ALA A 87 -4.23 -6.21 13.49
CA ALA A 87 -4.35 -5.11 14.44
C ALA A 87 -3.78 -5.49 15.80
N GLY A 88 -4.04 -6.70 16.31
CA GLY A 88 -3.52 -7.17 17.60
C GLY A 88 -1.99 -7.28 17.66
N LYS A 89 -1.33 -7.50 16.51
CA LYS A 89 0.13 -7.63 16.38
C LYS A 89 0.81 -6.32 15.92
N SER A 90 0.01 -5.34 15.51
CA SER A 90 0.48 -4.05 15.00
C SER A 90 0.77 -3.08 16.13
N LYS A 91 2.00 -2.55 16.14
CA LYS A 91 2.41 -1.44 16.99
C LYS A 91 1.82 -0.12 16.51
N LEU A 92 1.72 0.02 15.19
CA LEU A 92 1.35 1.24 14.51
C LEU A 92 0.55 0.88 13.24
N ILE A 93 -0.55 1.59 13.03
CA ILE A 93 -1.37 1.51 11.84
C ILE A 93 -1.38 2.91 11.22
N ILE A 94 -0.73 3.07 10.08
CA ILE A 94 -0.74 4.32 9.32
C ILE A 94 -1.83 4.22 8.26
N VAL A 95 -2.69 5.23 8.18
CA VAL A 95 -3.79 5.25 7.20
C VAL A 95 -3.86 6.59 6.49
N ASP A 96 -4.23 6.58 5.20
CA ASP A 96 -4.63 7.79 4.46
C ASP A 96 -5.61 8.62 5.32
N ASP A 97 -5.40 9.93 5.36
CA ASP A 97 -6.14 10.86 6.22
C ASP A 97 -7.67 10.73 6.07
N LYS A 98 -8.18 10.32 4.89
CA LYS A 98 -9.60 10.11 4.63
C LYS A 98 -10.23 9.00 5.48
N PHE A 99 -9.45 8.02 5.92
CA PHE A 99 -9.94 6.88 6.72
C PHE A 99 -9.57 6.99 8.20
N TYR A 100 -8.80 8.02 8.58
CA TYR A 100 -8.29 8.16 9.94
C TYR A 100 -9.38 8.04 11.00
N THR A 101 -10.46 8.82 10.90
CA THR A 101 -11.54 8.83 11.90
C THR A 101 -12.20 7.46 12.04
N LEU A 102 -12.51 6.82 10.92
CA LEU A 102 -13.18 5.51 10.88
C LEU A 102 -12.31 4.39 11.43
N ILE A 103 -11.02 4.36 11.08
CA ILE A 103 -10.10 3.33 11.55
C ILE A 103 -9.72 3.60 13.02
N LYS A 104 -9.52 4.85 13.41
CA LYS A 104 -9.20 5.21 14.79
C LYS A 104 -10.32 4.85 15.77
N SER A 105 -11.58 5.05 15.40
CA SER A 105 -12.71 4.68 16.27
C SER A 105 -12.74 3.17 16.57
N LYS A 106 -12.34 2.34 15.61
CA LYS A 106 -12.31 0.87 15.76
C LYS A 106 -11.05 0.34 16.43
N TYR A 107 -9.86 0.90 16.13
CA TYR A 107 -8.57 0.31 16.56
C TYR A 107 -7.78 1.17 17.57
N GLY A 108 -8.29 2.35 17.93
CA GLY A 108 -7.79 3.15 19.04
C GLY A 108 -6.44 3.84 18.80
N GLY A 109 -5.69 4.03 19.88
CA GLY A 109 -4.52 4.93 19.94
C GLY A 109 -3.31 4.55 19.06
N LYS A 110 -3.28 3.34 18.49
CA LYS A 110 -2.21 2.91 17.57
C LYS A 110 -2.39 3.38 16.13
N VAL A 111 -3.51 4.05 15.82
CA VAL A 111 -3.81 4.56 14.48
C VAL A 111 -3.29 5.98 14.32
N VAL A 112 -2.51 6.20 13.27
CA VAL A 112 -1.92 7.50 12.92
C VAL A 112 -2.31 7.86 11.50
N ALA A 113 -2.75 9.10 11.32
CA ALA A 113 -3.06 9.65 10.01
C ALA A 113 -1.75 9.84 9.21
N GLU A 114 -1.78 9.60 7.90
CA GLU A 114 -0.63 9.75 7.01
C GLU A 114 0.06 11.11 7.18
N GLY A 115 -0.70 12.21 7.19
CA GLY A 115 -0.17 13.56 7.35
C GLY A 115 0.49 13.84 8.71
N LYS A 116 0.28 12.96 9.70
CA LYS A 116 0.87 13.04 11.05
C LYS A 116 1.93 11.97 11.30
N ALA A 117 2.19 11.10 10.33
CA ALA A 117 3.18 10.05 10.48
C ALA A 117 4.60 10.63 10.52
N LYS A 118 5.47 10.03 11.35
CA LYS A 118 6.88 10.44 11.41
C LYS A 118 7.55 10.25 10.04
N PRO A 119 8.44 11.16 9.59
CA PRO A 119 9.16 11.04 8.31
C PRO A 119 9.92 9.72 8.13
N TYR A 120 10.25 9.04 9.23
CA TYR A 120 10.81 7.69 9.21
C TYR A 120 9.97 6.68 8.40
N TYR A 121 8.63 6.81 8.40
CA TYR A 121 7.71 5.90 7.73
C TYR A 121 7.36 6.28 6.29
N SER A 122 7.87 7.41 5.79
CA SER A 122 7.52 7.95 4.46
C SER A 122 7.75 6.95 3.34
N ALA A 123 8.83 6.16 3.41
CA ALA A 123 9.14 5.14 2.42
C ALA A 123 8.04 4.07 2.30
N PHE A 124 7.42 3.68 3.42
CA PHE A 124 6.37 2.66 3.45
C PHE A 124 5.03 3.24 3.00
N ILE A 125 4.72 4.47 3.41
CA ILE A 125 3.56 5.24 2.92
C ILE A 125 3.62 5.34 1.39
N LEU A 126 4.75 5.80 0.87
CA LEU A 126 5.03 5.87 -0.55
C LEU A 126 4.93 4.53 -1.26
N LEU A 127 5.35 3.45 -0.61
CA LEU A 127 5.24 2.12 -1.17
C LEU A 127 3.77 1.71 -1.35
N ALA A 128 2.93 1.99 -0.35
CA ALA A 128 1.48 1.75 -0.43
C ALA A 128 0.82 2.64 -1.50
N ASP A 129 1.11 3.93 -1.56
CA ASP A 129 0.60 4.87 -2.59
C ASP A 129 0.88 4.38 -4.00
N ASN A 130 2.15 4.09 -4.27
CA ASN A 130 2.58 3.67 -5.59
C ASN A 130 2.02 2.30 -5.96
N LEU A 131 1.86 1.39 -4.99
CA LEU A 131 1.23 0.09 -5.20
C LEU A 131 -0.25 0.25 -5.56
N ALA A 132 -1.00 1.09 -4.84
CA ALA A 132 -2.39 1.40 -5.15
C ALA A 132 -2.54 2.00 -6.55
N ASN A 133 -1.67 2.94 -6.92
CA ASN A 133 -1.65 3.56 -8.25
C ASN A 133 -1.30 2.57 -9.37
N LEU A 134 -0.29 1.71 -9.16
CA LEU A 134 0.09 0.67 -10.13
C LEU A 134 -1.09 -0.24 -10.44
N VAL A 135 -1.70 -0.80 -9.40
CA VAL A 135 -2.81 -1.75 -9.55
C VAL A 135 -4.03 -1.07 -10.16
N ARG A 136 -4.38 0.15 -9.72
CA ARG A 136 -5.47 0.91 -10.34
C ARG A 136 -5.29 1.09 -11.84
N ILE A 137 -4.08 1.41 -12.29
CA ILE A 137 -3.77 1.58 -13.72
C ILE A 137 -3.76 0.25 -14.48
N LYS A 138 -3.38 -0.86 -13.84
CA LYS A 138 -3.55 -2.19 -14.44
C LYS A 138 -5.03 -2.52 -14.60
N LEU A 139 -5.85 -2.27 -13.58
CA LEU A 139 -7.29 -2.51 -13.60
C LEU A 139 -8.02 -1.65 -14.63
N SER A 140 -7.58 -0.41 -14.85
CA SER A 140 -8.17 0.48 -15.87
C SER A 140 -7.97 -0.02 -17.30
N LYS A 141 -7.00 -0.91 -17.53
CA LYS A 141 -6.69 -1.51 -18.83
C LYS A 141 -7.25 -2.93 -18.98
N ALA A 142 -7.76 -3.50 -17.89
CA ALA A 142 -8.28 -4.86 -17.88
C ALA A 142 -9.65 -4.91 -18.58
N LYS A 143 -9.73 -5.68 -19.67
CA LYS A 143 -10.95 -5.82 -20.48
C LYS A 143 -12.04 -6.69 -19.85
N SER A 144 -11.67 -7.63 -18.99
CA SER A 144 -12.61 -8.60 -18.39
C SER A 144 -12.51 -8.65 -16.87
N THR A 145 -13.60 -9.07 -16.22
CA THR A 145 -13.65 -9.30 -14.77
C THR A 145 -12.62 -10.33 -14.33
N LEU A 146 -12.44 -11.41 -15.11
CA LEU A 146 -11.41 -12.43 -14.83
C LEU A 146 -10.00 -11.82 -14.81
N ASN A 147 -9.67 -10.92 -15.74
CA ASN A 147 -8.37 -10.25 -15.75
C ASN A 147 -8.19 -9.34 -14.54
N LYS A 148 -9.26 -8.66 -14.09
CA LYS A 148 -9.22 -7.84 -12.87
C LYS A 148 -8.92 -8.70 -11.64
N TYR A 149 -9.56 -9.88 -11.50
CA TYR A 149 -9.26 -10.81 -10.41
C TYR A 149 -7.83 -11.32 -10.44
N LYS A 150 -7.31 -11.71 -11.61
CA LYS A 150 -5.91 -12.14 -11.77
C LYS A 150 -4.92 -11.06 -11.34
N ILE A 151 -5.17 -9.81 -11.73
CA ILE A 151 -4.36 -8.66 -11.29
C ILE A 151 -4.40 -8.53 -9.76
N LEU A 152 -5.58 -8.59 -9.13
CA LEU A 152 -5.67 -8.44 -7.68
C LEU A 152 -4.95 -9.58 -6.92
N GLU A 153 -5.03 -10.81 -7.41
CA GLU A 153 -4.30 -11.95 -6.82
C GLU A 153 -2.79 -11.87 -7.04
N GLU A 154 -2.31 -11.31 -8.17
CA GLU A 154 -0.86 -11.04 -8.39
C GLU A 154 -0.28 -10.12 -7.31
N TYR A 155 -1.07 -9.17 -6.82
CA TYR A 155 -0.68 -8.20 -5.80
C TYR A 155 -1.23 -8.55 -4.42
N ARG A 156 -1.29 -9.85 -4.10
CA ARG A 156 -1.72 -10.36 -2.81
C ARG A 156 -0.77 -11.45 -2.29
N LYS A 157 -0.17 -11.21 -1.13
CA LYS A 157 0.56 -12.23 -0.38
C LYS A 157 -0.36 -12.83 0.67
N LYS A 158 -0.70 -14.10 0.48
CA LYS A 158 -1.40 -14.92 1.48
C LYS A 158 -0.37 -15.34 2.53
N LYS A 159 -0.69 -15.10 3.81
CA LYS A 159 0.01 -15.65 4.97
C LYS A 159 -1.00 -16.44 5.77
#